data_AF-A0A0Q5UWF1-F1
#
_entry.id   AF-A0A0Q5UWF1-F1
#
_cell.length_a   1.000
_cell.length_b   1.000
_cell.length_c   1.000
_cell.angle_alpha   90.00
_cell.angle_beta   90.00
_cell.angle_gamma   90.00
#
_symmetry.space_group_name_H-M   'P 1'
#
loop_
_entity.id
_entity.type
_entity.pdbx_description
1 polymer ?
#
loop_
_entity_poly.entity_id
_entity_poly.type
_entity_poly.pdbx_seq_one_letter_code
_entity_poly.pdbx_strand_id
1 'polypeptide(L)'
;MKLFFKLLFIVIILEIIIGISCTYIIQESSNRFLVNLSNLIIIFLSFPIYLIDKTYPFYAVGSEGFGFMLVFINVTLQTLALYAFIRIVTKNKN
;
A
#
# COMPACT_ATOMS: atom_id res chain seq x y z
N MET A 1 16.74 -6.09 12.36
CA MET A 1 15.40 -5.73 12.90
C MET A 1 15.12 -4.24 12.91
N LYS A 2 16.00 -3.36 13.45
CA LYS A 2 15.75 -1.89 13.46
C LYS A 2 15.41 -1.30 12.08
N LEU A 3 16.09 -1.76 11.01
CA LEU A 3 15.81 -1.31 9.64
C LEU A 3 14.39 -1.69 9.17
N PHE A 4 13.93 -2.91 9.47
CA PHE A 4 12.59 -3.36 9.09
C PHE A 4 11.51 -2.47 9.69
N PHE A 5 11.56 -2.20 11.00
CA PHE A 5 10.58 -1.33 11.65
C PHE A 5 10.62 0.11 11.17
N LYS A 6 11.80 0.63 10.80
CA LYS A 6 11.90 1.95 10.16
C LYS A 6 11.21 1.96 8.80
N LEU A 7 11.45 0.95 7.96
CA LEU A 7 10.79 0.81 6.66
C LEU A 7 9.28 0.65 6.83
N LEU A 8 8.83 -0.19 7.77
CA LEU A 8 7.42 -0.40 8.08
C LEU A 8 6.72 0.92 8.40
N PHE A 9 7.31 1.71 9.29
CA PHE A 9 6.74 3.01 9.68
C PHE A 9 6.66 3.99 8.51
N ILE A 10 7.70 4.03 7.67
CA ILE A 10 7.72 4.87 6.46
C ILE A 10 6.62 4.43 5.48
N VAL A 11 6.49 3.13 5.22
CA VAL A 11 5.47 2.57 4.31
C VAL A 11 4.06 2.88 4.83
N ILE A 12 3.80 2.71 6.13
CA ILE A 12 2.50 3.06 6.74
C ILE A 12 2.16 4.54 6.51
N ILE A 13 3.09 5.45 6.79
CA ILE A 13 2.84 6.89 6.62
C ILE A 13 2.55 7.22 5.16
N LEU A 14 3.36 6.68 4.24
CA LEU A 14 3.16 6.91 2.81
C LEU A 14 1.82 6.35 2.33
N GLU A 15 1.43 5.17 2.77
CA GLU A 15 0.16 4.54 2.41
C GLU A 15 -1.04 5.35 2.89
N ILE A 16 -0.99 5.88 4.11
CA ILE A 16 -2.03 6.77 4.65
C ILE A 16 -2.11 8.06 3.83
N ILE A 17 -0.99 8.75 3.61
CA ILE A 17 -0.98 10.04 2.89
C ILE A 17 -1.47 9.86 1.45
N ILE A 18 -0.93 8.88 0.73
CA ILE A 18 -1.27 8.65 -0.68
C ILE A 18 -2.70 8.10 -0.79
N GLY A 19 -3.11 7.20 0.10
CA GLY A 19 -4.46 6.63 0.13
C GLY A 19 -5.55 7.69 0.35
N ILE A 20 -5.37 8.56 1.34
CA ILE A 20 -6.28 9.69 1.59
C ILE A 20 -6.31 10.63 0.37
N SER A 21 -5.15 10.99 -0.16
CA SER A 21 -5.06 11.90 -1.32
C SER A 21 -5.77 11.33 -2.55
N CYS A 22 -5.58 10.05 -2.85
CA CYS A 22 -6.24 9.39 -3.98
C CYS A 22 -7.75 9.29 -3.77
N THR A 23 -8.19 8.95 -2.55
CA THR A 23 -9.62 8.88 -2.21
C THR A 23 -10.29 10.24 -2.39
N TYR A 24 -9.66 11.31 -1.91
CA TYR A 24 -10.15 12.68 -2.09
C TYR A 24 -10.24 13.07 -3.57
N ILE A 25 -9.20 12.79 -4.36
CA ILE A 25 -9.22 13.09 -5.81
C ILE A 25 -10.33 12.31 -6.53
N ILE A 26 -10.55 11.04 -6.18
CA ILE A 26 -11.60 10.21 -6.79
C ILE A 26 -12.99 10.76 -6.49
N GLN A 27 -13.21 11.29 -5.28
CA GLN A 27 -14.51 11.83 -4.86
C GLN A 27 -14.80 13.22 -5.44
N GLU A 28 -13.80 14.11 -5.44
CA GLU A 28 -14.02 15.53 -5.73
C GLU A 28 -13.64 15.96 -7.15
N SER A 29 -12.89 15.15 -7.90
CA SER A 29 -12.42 15.53 -9.23
C SER A 29 -13.38 15.11 -10.34
N SER A 30 -13.78 16.06 -11.18
CA SER A 30 -14.45 15.79 -12.47
C SER A 30 -13.48 15.37 -13.59
N ASN A 31 -12.16 15.47 -13.35
CA ASN A 31 -11.15 15.14 -14.34
C ASN A 31 -10.91 13.63 -14.40
N ARG A 32 -11.39 12.99 -15.47
CA ARG A 32 -11.24 11.54 -15.70
C ARG A 32 -9.79 11.05 -15.65
N PHE A 33 -8.83 11.86 -16.10
CA PHE A 33 -7.42 11.47 -16.06
C PHE A 33 -6.92 11.33 -14.62
N LEU A 34 -7.23 12.31 -13.77
CA LEU A 34 -6.82 12.28 -12.36
C LEU A 34 -7.47 11.12 -11.60
N VAL A 35 -8.76 10.89 -11.84
CA VAL A 35 -9.49 9.75 -11.24
C VAL A 35 -8.86 8.42 -11.67
N ASN A 36 -8.57 8.24 -12.96
CA ASN A 36 -7.95 7.01 -13.46
C ASN A 36 -6.53 6.81 -12.90
N LEU A 37 -5.75 7.89 -12.79
CA LEU A 37 -4.42 7.85 -12.20
C LEU A 37 -4.49 7.46 -10.71
N SER A 38 -5.40 8.05 -9.94
CA SER A 38 -5.63 7.70 -8.54
C SER A 38 -6.05 6.25 -8.36
N ASN A 39 -6.96 5.74 -9.20
CA ASN A 39 -7.34 4.32 -9.18
C ASN A 39 -6.14 3.40 -9.45
N LEU A 40 -5.27 3.76 -10.41
CA LEU A 40 -4.06 3.01 -10.71
C LEU A 40 -3.08 3.02 -9.53
N ILE A 41 -2.88 4.16 -8.87
CA ILE A 41 -2.06 4.28 -7.66
C ILE A 41 -2.62 3.40 -6.53
N ILE A 42 -3.94 3.39 -6.33
CA ILE A 42 -4.59 2.53 -5.32
C ILE A 42 -4.35 1.05 -5.62
N ILE A 43 -4.40 0.61 -6.88
CA ILE A 43 -4.07 -0.78 -7.25
C ILE A 43 -2.63 -1.12 -6.84
N PHE A 44 -1.67 -0.23 -7.09
CA PHE A 44 -0.28 -0.45 -6.69
C PHE A 44 -0.11 -0.45 -5.16
N LEU A 45 -0.79 0.45 -4.45
CA LEU A 45 -0.82 0.46 -2.99
C LEU A 45 -1.45 -0.82 -2.43
N SER A 46 -2.41 -1.40 -3.13
CA SER A 46 -3.13 -2.61 -2.72
C SER A 46 -2.33 -3.90 -2.96
N PHE A 47 -1.21 -3.83 -3.68
CA PHE A 47 -0.38 -4.99 -3.97
C PHE A 47 0.45 -5.36 -2.73
N PRO A 48 0.55 -6.66 -2.35
CA PRO A 48 0.14 -7.83 -3.12
C PRO A 48 -1.27 -8.35 -2.83
N ILE A 49 -1.97 -7.84 -1.80
CA ILE A 49 -3.27 -8.41 -1.39
C ILE A 49 -4.33 -8.28 -2.49
N TYR A 50 -4.23 -7.26 -3.34
CA TYR A 50 -5.03 -7.10 -4.55
C TYR A 50 -5.08 -8.35 -5.45
N LEU A 51 -4.03 -9.19 -5.44
CA LEU A 51 -3.99 -10.43 -6.22
C LEU A 51 -4.94 -11.51 -5.68
N ILE A 52 -5.30 -11.43 -4.39
CA ILE A 52 -6.22 -12.37 -3.74
C ILE A 52 -7.65 -11.96 -4.07
N ASP A 53 -7.98 -10.68 -3.88
CA ASP A 53 -9.26 -10.09 -4.24
C ASP A 53 -9.06 -8.63 -4.65
N LYS A 54 -9.71 -8.21 -5.74
CA LYS A 54 -9.56 -6.86 -6.31
C LYS A 54 -10.15 -5.76 -5.42
N THR A 55 -11.01 -6.12 -4.48
CA THR A 55 -11.58 -5.19 -3.51
C THR A 55 -10.64 -4.96 -2.33
N TYR A 56 -9.64 -5.81 -2.11
CA TYR A 56 -8.74 -5.68 -0.97
C TYR A 56 -7.54 -4.78 -1.29
N PRO A 57 -6.98 -4.09 -0.27
CA PRO A 57 -7.46 -4.00 1.11
C PRO A 57 -8.47 -2.86 1.35
N PHE A 58 -8.56 -1.87 0.45
CA PHE A 58 -9.26 -0.60 0.71
C PHE A 58 -10.77 -0.61 0.46
N TYR A 59 -11.26 -1.50 -0.40
CA TYR A 59 -12.68 -1.62 -0.77
C TYR A 59 -13.30 -2.93 -0.27
N ALA A 60 -12.65 -3.60 0.69
CA ALA A 60 -13.09 -4.86 1.24
C ALA A 60 -14.49 -4.71 1.86
N VAL A 61 -15.44 -5.54 1.41
CA VAL A 61 -16.78 -5.58 2.02
C VAL A 61 -16.70 -6.39 3.30
N GLY A 62 -16.82 -5.72 4.46
CA GLY A 62 -16.69 -6.35 5.77
C GLY A 62 -16.76 -5.33 6.90
N SER A 63 -16.34 -5.74 8.11
CA SER A 63 -16.18 -4.81 9.22
C SER A 63 -14.97 -3.90 9.00
N GLU A 64 -14.99 -2.69 9.57
CA GLU A 64 -13.84 -1.77 9.53
C GLU A 64 -12.56 -2.45 10.03
N GLY A 65 -12.66 -3.26 11.09
CA GLY A 65 -11.54 -4.03 11.63
C GLY A 65 -10.94 -5.02 10.64
N PHE A 66 -11.75 -5.62 9.76
CA PHE A 66 -11.25 -6.49 8.70
C PHE A 66 -10.46 -5.69 7.66
N GLY A 67 -10.95 -4.52 7.25
CA GLY A 67 -10.23 -3.60 6.36
C GLY A 67 -8.88 -3.17 6.94
N PHE A 68 -8.85 -2.75 8.20
CA PHE A 68 -7.60 -2.40 8.89
C PHE A 68 -6.62 -3.57 8.98
N MET A 69 -7.12 -4.78 9.24
CA MET A 69 -6.29 -5.99 9.26
C MET A 69 -5.66 -6.25 7.89
N LEU A 70 -6.44 -6.13 6.81
CA LEU A 70 -5.94 -6.32 5.44
C LEU A 70 -4.89 -5.27 5.09
N VAL A 71 -5.12 -3.99 5.39
CA VAL A 71 -4.12 -2.93 5.19
C VAL A 71 -2.83 -3.26 5.96
N PHE A 72 -2.94 -3.67 7.22
CA PHE A 72 -1.76 -4.02 8.02
C PHE A 72 -0.97 -5.21 7.44
N ILE A 73 -1.66 -6.24 6.95
CA ILE A 73 -1.01 -7.38 6.27
C ILE A 73 -0.34 -6.89 4.99
N ASN A 74 -1.01 -6.02 4.21
CA ASN A 74 -0.51 -5.50 2.95
C ASN A 74 0.79 -4.71 3.13
N VAL A 75 0.79 -3.72 4.03
CA VAL A 75 1.97 -2.93 4.42
C VAL A 75 3.10 -3.86 4.87
N THR A 76 2.78 -4.87 5.68
CA THR A 76 3.77 -5.82 6.21
C THR A 76 4.44 -6.61 5.08
N LEU A 77 3.65 -7.10 4.12
CA LEU A 77 4.16 -7.81 2.94
C LEU A 77 5.02 -6.91 2.05
N GLN A 78 4.58 -5.68 1.77
CA GLN A 78 5.36 -4.69 1.03
C GLN A 78 6.70 -4.40 1.72
N THR A 79 6.67 -4.21 3.04
CA THR A 79 7.87 -3.95 3.84
C THR A 79 8.81 -5.15 3.83
N LEU A 80 8.29 -6.37 3.92
CA LEU A 80 9.09 -7.59 3.82
C LEU A 80 9.77 -7.70 2.45
N ALA A 81 9.05 -7.44 1.37
CA ALA A 81 9.61 -7.44 0.02
C ALA A 81 10.72 -6.39 -0.14
N LEU A 82 10.47 -5.16 0.31
CA LEU A 82 11.45 -4.07 0.28
C LEU A 82 12.70 -4.40 1.13
N TYR A 83 12.49 -4.93 2.34
CA TYR A 83 13.57 -5.33 3.23
C TYR A 83 14.41 -6.47 2.63
N ALA A 84 13.76 -7.47 2.02
CA ALA A 84 14.44 -8.57 1.35
C ALA A 84 15.26 -8.07 0.15
N PHE A 85 14.69 -7.20 -0.68
CA PHE A 85 15.38 -6.59 -1.81
C PHE A 85 16.62 -5.81 -1.37
N ILE A 86 16.49 -4.91 -0.39
CA ILE A 86 17.62 -4.14 0.16
C ILE A 86 18.70 -5.10 0.68
N ARG A 87 18.31 -6.15 1.42
CA ARG A 87 19.28 -7.10 1.98
C ARG A 87 20.04 -7.87 0.90
N ILE A 88 19.38 -8.28 -0.19
CA ILE A 88 20.03 -8.96 -1.31
C ILE A 88 21.01 -8.03 -2.02
N VAL A 89 20.58 -6.79 -2.33
CA VAL A 89 21.41 -5.82 -3.06
C VAL A 89 22.60 -5.36 -2.23
N THR A 90 22.42 -5.13 -0.92
CA THR A 90 23.53 -4.71 -0.04
C THR A 90 24.49 -5.86 0.25
N LYS A 91 24.01 -7.12 0.33
CA LYS A 91 24.90 -8.28 0.54
C LYS A 91 25.82 -8.52 -0.66
N ASN A 92 25.39 -8.22 -1.88
CA ASN A 92 26.22 -8.40 -3.09
C ASN A 92 27.22 -7.25 -3.32
N LYS A 93 27.16 -6.17 -2.54
CA LYS A 93 28.08 -5.02 -2.63
C LYS A 93 29.27 -5.10 -1.66
N ASN A 94 29.23 -6.02 -0.69
CA ASN A 94 30.31 -6.29 0.27
C ASN A 94 30.91 -7.67 -0.03
#